data_AF-D8SPZ3-F1
#
_entry.id   AF-D8SPZ3-F1
#
_cell.length_a   1.000
_cell.length_b   1.000
_cell.length_c   1.000
_cell.angle_alpha   90.00
_cell.angle_beta   90.00
_cell.angle_gamma   90.00
#
_symmetry.space_group_name_H-M   'P 1'
#
loop_
_entity.id
_entity.type
_entity.pdbx_description
1 polymer ?
#
loop_
_entity_poly.entity_id
_entity_poly.type
_entity_poly.pdbx_seq_one_letter_code
_entity_poly.pdbx_strand_id
1 'polypeptide(L)'
;MAEESTVDELGPKFSQEEDQGGPDWFERLPEHVLIEILIRIPAPNWPAAACAKKQWAALFKSEELWRLALLRKWPHTAEVERWPGPIGRGCSKRRYRAMHASKAVLPLIGGDVEEVAGHVYLYLKEQLESASSVSYSLLHGTTINQFLACKMAGNEAQALASQIWIAVINNLDKTDRRLSLLIRAADVFLPSYSKSHGLLVERIVSFRDCHRFFKLTI
;
A
#
# COMPACT_ATOMS: atom_id res chain seq x y z
N MET A 1 -62.56 -52.21 -21.29
CA MET A 1 -62.90 -51.19 -20.27
C MET A 1 -61.66 -51.07 -19.40
N ALA A 2 -60.68 -50.25 -19.78
CA ALA A 2 -60.64 -48.79 -19.64
C ALA A 2 -60.73 -48.39 -18.15
N GLU A 3 -59.61 -48.02 -17.54
CA GLU A 3 -59.39 -46.64 -17.11
C GLU A 3 -57.91 -46.38 -16.80
N GLU A 4 -57.44 -45.35 -17.48
CA GLU A 4 -56.15 -44.67 -17.38
C GLU A 4 -56.29 -43.61 -16.28
N SER A 5 -55.37 -43.56 -15.33
CA SER A 5 -55.33 -42.51 -14.31
C SER A 5 -53.88 -42.03 -14.17
N THR A 6 -53.53 -41.09 -15.05
CA THR A 6 -52.39 -40.18 -14.90
C THR A 6 -52.66 -39.24 -13.73
N VAL A 7 -51.86 -39.34 -12.67
CA VAL A 7 -51.84 -38.33 -11.61
C VAL A 7 -50.79 -37.28 -11.97
N ASP A 8 -51.30 -36.14 -12.42
CA ASP A 8 -50.62 -34.85 -12.44
C ASP A 8 -50.20 -34.46 -11.01
N GLU A 9 -48.90 -34.42 -10.72
CA GLU A 9 -48.37 -33.56 -9.67
C GLU A 9 -47.64 -32.38 -10.32
N LEU A 10 -48.42 -31.32 -10.51
CA LEU A 10 -47.96 -29.95 -10.76
C LEU A 10 -47.15 -29.44 -9.56
N GLY A 11 -45.87 -29.81 -9.50
CA GLY A 11 -44.88 -28.99 -8.81
C GLY A 11 -44.74 -27.65 -9.57
N PRO A 12 -44.51 -26.52 -8.88
CA PRO A 12 -44.23 -25.27 -9.57
C PRO A 12 -42.97 -25.46 -10.40
N LYS A 13 -43.13 -25.53 -11.72
CA LYS A 13 -42.02 -25.38 -12.66
C LYS A 13 -41.49 -23.98 -12.43
N PHE A 14 -40.40 -23.90 -11.66
CA PHE A 14 -39.56 -22.73 -11.63
C PHE A 14 -39.02 -22.62 -13.05
N SER A 15 -39.73 -21.86 -13.88
CA SER A 15 -39.27 -21.48 -15.20
C SER A 15 -37.88 -20.89 -14.97
N GLN A 16 -36.87 -21.59 -15.48
CA GLN A 16 -35.60 -20.96 -15.74
C GLN A 16 -35.92 -19.88 -16.78
N GLU A 17 -36.23 -18.68 -16.31
CA GLU A 17 -36.03 -17.49 -17.10
C GLU A 17 -34.54 -17.50 -17.42
N GLU A 18 -34.23 -17.95 -18.63
CA GLU A 18 -32.98 -17.62 -19.28
C GLU A 18 -32.79 -16.12 -19.11
N ASP A 19 -31.75 -15.74 -18.36
CA ASP A 19 -31.24 -14.38 -18.22
C ASP A 19 -30.77 -13.93 -19.61
N GLN A 20 -31.74 -13.59 -20.47
CA GLN A 20 -31.51 -12.90 -21.72
C GLN A 20 -31.01 -11.53 -21.33
N GLY A 21 -29.67 -11.40 -21.33
CA GLY A 21 -28.93 -10.21 -20.96
C GLY A 21 -29.60 -8.94 -21.46
N GLY A 22 -30.40 -8.33 -20.58
CA GLY A 22 -30.87 -6.99 -20.76
C GLY A 22 -29.67 -6.06 -20.93
N PRO A 23 -29.84 -4.89 -21.59
CA PRO A 23 -28.74 -3.97 -21.75
C PRO A 23 -28.12 -3.70 -20.39
N ASP A 24 -26.84 -4.03 -20.26
CA ASP A 24 -26.08 -3.83 -19.04
C ASP A 24 -26.09 -2.33 -18.75
N TRP A 25 -27.00 -1.91 -17.89
CA TRP A 25 -27.27 -0.50 -17.65
C TRP A 25 -26.04 0.22 -17.11
N PHE A 26 -25.08 -0.52 -16.55
CA PHE A 26 -23.76 0.01 -16.19
C PHE A 26 -22.94 0.48 -17.40
N GLU A 27 -23.08 -0.14 -18.57
CA GLU A 27 -22.37 0.29 -19.79
C GLU A 27 -22.89 1.63 -20.31
N ARG A 28 -24.15 1.97 -19.96
CA ARG A 28 -24.79 3.23 -20.34
C ARG A 28 -24.53 4.36 -19.35
N LEU A 29 -23.96 4.07 -18.19
CA LEU A 29 -23.67 5.09 -17.20
C LEU A 29 -22.52 5.99 -17.66
N PRO A 30 -22.62 7.32 -17.45
CA PRO A 30 -21.49 8.22 -17.63
C PRO A 30 -20.30 7.81 -16.76
N GLU A 31 -19.08 8.02 -17.27
CA GLU A 31 -17.84 7.62 -16.60
C GLU A 31 -17.72 8.17 -15.17
N HIS A 32 -18.06 9.44 -14.96
CA HIS A 32 -18.00 10.07 -13.64
C HIS A 32 -18.93 9.40 -12.61
N VAL A 33 -20.10 8.91 -13.04
CA VAL A 33 -21.04 8.17 -12.18
C VAL A 33 -20.47 6.80 -11.84
N LEU A 34 -19.88 6.10 -12.81
CA LEU A 34 -19.22 4.82 -12.58
C LEU A 34 -18.06 4.96 -11.59
N ILE A 35 -17.22 5.99 -11.74
CA ILE A 35 -16.14 6.27 -10.80
C ILE A 35 -16.71 6.48 -9.39
N GLU A 36 -17.74 7.32 -9.25
CA GLU A 36 -18.41 7.55 -7.97
C GLU A 36 -18.94 6.26 -7.31
N ILE A 37 -19.52 5.36 -8.10
CA ILE A 37 -19.95 4.04 -7.60
C ILE A 37 -18.74 3.21 -7.15
N LEU A 38 -17.70 3.12 -7.99
CA LEU A 38 -16.52 2.29 -7.74
C LEU A 38 -15.73 2.76 -6.51
N ILE A 39 -15.56 4.06 -6.29
CA ILE A 39 -14.82 4.58 -5.13
C ILE A 39 -15.56 4.38 -3.80
N ARG A 40 -16.86 4.06 -3.82
CA ARG A 40 -17.64 3.67 -2.62
C ARG A 40 -17.38 2.22 -2.21
N ILE A 41 -16.85 1.38 -3.11
CA ILE A 41 -16.45 0.02 -2.78
C ILE A 41 -15.24 0.09 -1.82
N PRO A 42 -15.17 -0.75 -0.76
CA PRO A 42 -13.97 -0.84 0.07
C PRO A 42 -12.72 -1.20 -0.76
N ALA A 43 -11.60 -0.51 -0.50
CA ALA A 43 -10.35 -0.69 -1.24
C ALA A 43 -9.85 -2.15 -1.38
N PRO A 44 -10.01 -3.04 -0.37
CA PRO A 44 -9.65 -4.45 -0.51
C PRO A 44 -10.41 -5.19 -1.64
N ASN A 45 -11.60 -4.72 -2.00
CA ASN A 45 -12.47 -5.35 -3.00
C ASN A 45 -12.27 -4.75 -4.41
N TRP A 46 -11.41 -3.74 -4.56
CA TRP A 46 -11.14 -3.11 -5.85
C TRP A 46 -10.51 -4.04 -6.88
N PRO A 47 -9.60 -4.98 -6.54
CA PRO A 47 -9.11 -5.96 -7.52
C PRO A 47 -10.25 -6.81 -8.11
N ALA A 48 -11.17 -7.28 -7.26
CA ALA A 48 -12.33 -8.05 -7.71
C ALA A 48 -13.27 -7.20 -8.58
N ALA A 49 -13.54 -5.95 -8.20
CA ALA A 49 -14.31 -5.03 -9.00
C ALA A 49 -13.64 -4.76 -10.37
N ALA A 50 -12.33 -4.54 -10.39
CA ALA A 50 -11.59 -4.33 -11.64
C ALA A 50 -11.69 -5.53 -12.59
N CYS A 51 -11.77 -6.75 -12.06
CA CYS A 51 -11.93 -7.97 -12.85
C CYS A 51 -13.36 -8.21 -13.34
N ALA A 52 -14.37 -7.54 -12.78
CA ALA A 52 -15.77 -7.78 -13.14
C ALA A 52 -16.09 -7.37 -14.58
N LYS A 53 -15.53 -6.25 -15.06
CA LYS A 53 -15.78 -5.71 -16.40
C LYS A 53 -14.56 -4.99 -16.98
N LYS A 54 -14.36 -5.10 -18.29
CA LYS A 54 -13.27 -4.42 -19.02
C LYS A 54 -13.31 -2.89 -18.86
N GLN A 55 -14.50 -2.30 -18.88
CA GLN A 55 -14.68 -0.87 -18.64
C GLN A 55 -14.20 -0.47 -17.25
N TRP A 56 -14.54 -1.24 -16.21
CA TRP A 56 -14.13 -0.94 -14.84
C TRP A 56 -12.62 -1.10 -14.67
N ALA A 57 -12.01 -2.13 -15.29
CA ALA A 57 -10.57 -2.29 -15.33
C ALA A 57 -9.85 -1.07 -15.95
N ALA A 58 -10.45 -0.43 -16.96
CA ALA A 58 -9.92 0.79 -17.56
C ALA A 58 -9.98 1.98 -16.58
N LEU A 59 -11.08 2.12 -15.83
CA LEU A 59 -11.22 3.15 -14.79
C LEU A 59 -10.21 2.97 -13.65
N PHE A 60 -9.93 1.74 -13.20
CA PHE A 60 -8.90 1.50 -12.18
C PHE A 60 -7.47 1.79 -12.66
N LYS A 61 -7.26 2.06 -13.95
CA LYS A 61 -6.00 2.54 -14.52
C LYS A 61 -6.00 4.06 -14.72
N SER A 62 -7.15 4.73 -14.65
CA SER A 62 -7.26 6.18 -14.90
C SER A 62 -6.80 7.00 -13.70
N GLU A 63 -6.17 8.15 -13.97
CA GLU A 63 -5.74 9.07 -12.91
C GLU A 63 -6.93 9.65 -12.14
N GLU A 64 -8.05 9.87 -12.83
CA GLU A 64 -9.25 10.50 -12.27
C GLU A 64 -9.88 9.66 -11.16
N LEU A 65 -9.98 8.34 -11.33
CA LEU A 65 -10.51 7.45 -10.29
C LEU A 65 -9.67 7.54 -9.01
N TRP A 66 -8.35 7.48 -9.14
CA TRP A 66 -7.45 7.53 -7.98
C TRP A 66 -7.43 8.93 -7.34
N ARG A 67 -7.52 9.99 -8.15
CA ARG A 67 -7.61 11.37 -7.66
C ARG A 67 -8.87 11.58 -6.85
N LEU A 68 -10.03 11.17 -7.37
CA LEU A 68 -11.32 11.29 -6.66
C LEU A 68 -11.35 10.42 -5.40
N ALA A 69 -10.84 9.18 -5.46
CA ALA A 69 -10.76 8.33 -4.29
C ALA A 69 -9.86 8.90 -3.18
N LEU A 70 -8.74 9.53 -3.57
CA LEU A 70 -7.84 10.19 -2.65
C LEU A 70 -8.54 11.38 -1.97
N LEU A 71 -9.13 12.28 -2.76
CA LEU A 71 -9.83 13.47 -2.26
C LEU A 71 -11.02 13.12 -1.38
N ARG A 72 -11.77 12.07 -1.73
CA ARG A 72 -12.89 11.59 -0.93
C ARG A 72 -12.46 11.12 0.45
N LYS A 73 -11.32 10.43 0.55
CA LYS A 73 -10.87 9.82 1.80
C LYS A 73 -9.95 10.73 2.63
N TRP A 74 -9.18 11.59 1.98
CA TRP A 74 -8.29 12.56 2.60
C TRP A 74 -8.38 13.92 1.90
N PRO A 75 -9.45 14.71 2.17
CA PRO A 75 -9.69 15.98 1.49
C PRO A 75 -8.53 16.98 1.59
N HIS A 76 -7.82 17.01 2.73
CA HIS A 76 -6.67 17.89 2.97
C HIS A 76 -5.50 17.67 1.99
N THR A 77 -5.43 16.50 1.33
CA THR A 77 -4.38 16.22 0.34
C THR A 77 -4.56 17.01 -0.97
N ALA A 78 -5.70 17.70 -1.14
CA ALA A 78 -5.95 18.62 -2.25
C ALA A 78 -5.08 19.89 -2.17
N GLU A 79 -4.85 20.38 -0.95
CA GLU A 79 -4.27 21.70 -0.68
C GLU A 79 -2.74 21.67 -0.61
N VAL A 80 -2.16 20.49 -0.43
CA VAL A 80 -0.71 20.34 -0.31
C VAL A 80 -0.06 20.55 -1.69
N GLU A 81 0.68 21.66 -1.81
CA GLU A 81 1.58 21.94 -2.93
C GLU A 81 2.57 20.79 -3.15
N ARG A 82 3.21 20.77 -4.32
CA ARG A 82 4.28 19.81 -4.61
C ARG A 82 5.37 19.99 -3.55
N TRP A 83 5.56 18.99 -2.67
CA TRP A 83 6.58 19.09 -1.62
C TRP A 83 8.00 19.06 -2.23
N PRO A 84 8.95 19.79 -1.63
CA PRO A 84 10.34 19.79 -2.07
C PRO A 84 11.06 18.47 -1.69
N GLY A 85 12.22 18.22 -2.28
CA GLY A 85 13.10 17.11 -1.90
C GLY A 85 13.26 16.03 -2.97
N PRO A 86 14.10 15.01 -2.69
CA PRO A 86 14.50 13.98 -3.66
C PRO A 86 13.39 12.97 -4.01
N ILE A 87 12.35 12.82 -3.19
CA ILE A 87 11.29 11.82 -3.37
C ILE A 87 10.03 12.50 -3.89
N GLY A 88 9.74 12.28 -5.17
CA GLY A 88 8.59 12.86 -5.85
C GLY A 88 7.23 12.28 -5.42
N ARG A 89 6.20 13.13 -5.52
CA ARG A 89 4.79 12.83 -5.23
C ARG A 89 4.13 11.79 -6.15
N GLY A 90 4.62 11.63 -7.38
CA GLY A 90 4.08 10.64 -8.32
C GLY A 90 2.60 10.85 -8.69
N CYS A 91 1.97 9.81 -9.26
CA CYS A 91 0.56 9.81 -9.67
C CYS A 91 -0.40 9.61 -8.49
N SER A 92 -1.68 9.92 -8.67
CA SER A 92 -2.71 9.80 -7.62
C SER A 92 -2.83 8.38 -7.07
N LYS A 93 -2.56 7.36 -7.88
CA LYS A 93 -2.47 5.97 -7.39
C LYS A 93 -1.34 5.78 -6.39
N ARG A 94 -0.15 6.35 -6.65
CA ARG A 94 0.98 6.31 -5.71
C ARG A 94 0.64 7.07 -4.42
N ARG A 95 0.05 8.25 -4.55
CA ARG A 95 -0.40 9.08 -3.41
C ARG A 95 -1.42 8.35 -2.54
N TYR A 96 -2.42 7.72 -3.16
CA TYR A 96 -3.41 6.90 -2.46
C TYR A 96 -2.76 5.76 -1.67
N ARG A 97 -1.78 5.07 -2.27
CA ARG A 97 -1.00 4.03 -1.58
C ARG A 97 -0.15 4.61 -0.44
N ALA A 98 0.45 5.77 -0.64
CA ALA A 98 1.25 6.44 0.38
C ALA A 98 0.40 6.79 1.60
N MET A 99 -0.80 7.34 1.41
CA MET A 99 -1.73 7.65 2.51
C MET A 99 -2.26 6.43 3.25
N HIS A 100 -2.29 5.25 2.61
CA HIS A 100 -2.57 4.00 3.34
C HIS A 100 -1.34 3.50 4.08
N ALA A 101 -0.14 3.65 3.49
CA ALA A 101 1.11 3.24 4.12
C ALA A 101 1.43 4.10 5.35
N SER A 102 1.20 5.41 5.31
CA SER A 102 1.40 6.31 6.44
C SER A 102 0.66 5.82 7.70
N LYS A 103 -0.59 5.40 7.56
CA LYS A 103 -1.41 4.85 8.65
C LYS A 103 -0.87 3.55 9.24
N ALA A 104 -0.24 2.71 8.41
CA ALA A 104 0.37 1.46 8.87
C ALA A 104 1.71 1.68 9.60
N VAL A 105 2.34 2.83 9.39
CA VAL A 105 3.69 3.15 9.86
C VAL A 105 3.65 4.08 11.07
N LEU A 106 2.60 4.91 11.20
CA LEU A 106 2.55 6.02 12.16
C LEU A 106 1.14 6.24 12.71
N PRO A 107 0.87 5.81 13.96
CA PRO A 107 -0.32 6.26 14.70
C PRO A 107 -0.20 7.70 15.23
N LEU A 108 0.97 8.34 15.12
CA LEU A 108 1.34 9.53 15.91
C LEU A 108 1.75 10.77 15.10
N ILE A 109 1.72 10.72 13.76
CA ILE A 109 2.03 11.90 12.92
C ILE A 109 0.73 12.51 12.44
N GLY A 110 0.38 13.66 13.01
CA GLY A 110 -0.63 14.56 12.45
C GLY A 110 0.03 15.59 11.53
N GLY A 111 -0.69 16.03 10.50
CA GLY A 111 -0.33 17.19 9.66
C GLY A 111 0.23 16.85 8.28
N ASP A 112 0.80 17.88 7.63
CA ASP A 112 1.20 17.91 6.21
C ASP A 112 2.28 16.89 5.79
N VAL A 113 2.89 16.22 6.76
CA VAL A 113 3.95 15.22 6.56
C VAL A 113 3.43 13.79 6.44
N GLU A 114 2.13 13.54 6.62
CA GLU A 114 1.53 12.21 6.48
C GLU A 114 1.77 11.63 5.07
N GLU A 115 1.44 12.40 4.03
CA GLU A 115 1.61 11.98 2.63
C GLU A 115 3.11 11.72 2.33
N VAL A 116 3.98 12.66 2.73
CA VAL A 116 5.44 12.55 2.54
C VAL A 116 6.01 11.30 3.23
N ALA A 117 5.63 11.03 4.47
CA ALA A 117 6.08 9.85 5.21
C ALA A 117 5.65 8.55 4.52
N GLY A 118 4.42 8.50 4.01
CA GLY A 118 3.94 7.39 3.19
C GLY A 118 4.76 7.19 1.92
N HIS A 119 5.16 8.28 1.25
CA HIS A 119 6.00 8.24 0.05
C HIS A 119 7.41 7.74 0.34
N VAL A 120 8.01 8.19 1.44
CA VAL A 120 9.31 7.72 1.92
C VAL A 120 9.26 6.24 2.23
N TYR A 121 8.22 5.77 2.93
CA TYR A 121 8.03 4.35 3.22
C TYR A 121 7.99 3.51 1.94
N LEU A 122 7.17 3.90 0.96
CA LEU A 122 7.07 3.18 -0.31
C LEU A 122 8.40 3.19 -1.07
N TYR A 123 9.07 4.34 -1.14
CA TYR A 123 10.37 4.47 -1.78
C TYR A 123 11.40 3.51 -1.17
N LEU A 124 11.53 3.50 0.16
CA LEU A 124 12.46 2.61 0.85
C LEU A 124 12.11 1.14 0.61
N LYS A 125 10.83 0.76 0.71
CA LYS A 125 10.38 -0.60 0.42
C LYS A 125 10.77 -1.04 -1.00
N GLU A 126 10.51 -0.18 -1.99
CA GLU A 126 10.85 -0.43 -3.40
C GLU A 126 12.37 -0.60 -3.62
N GLN A 127 13.21 0.22 -2.97
CA GLN A 127 14.66 0.12 -3.08
C GLN A 127 15.20 -1.18 -2.46
N LEU A 128 14.60 -1.64 -1.35
CA LEU A 128 15.00 -2.89 -0.71
C LEU A 128 14.53 -4.12 -1.50
N GLU A 129 13.32 -4.11 -2.04
CA GLU A 129 12.77 -5.24 -2.81
C GLU A 129 13.41 -5.38 -4.19
N SER A 130 13.83 -4.28 -4.82
CA SER A 130 14.49 -4.29 -6.13
C SER A 130 15.94 -4.77 -6.11
N ALA A 131 16.52 -5.05 -4.93
CA ALA A 131 17.96 -5.32 -4.76
C ALA A 131 18.85 -4.26 -5.44
N SER A 132 18.43 -3.01 -5.30
CA SER A 132 19.14 -1.84 -5.79
C SER A 132 20.60 -1.83 -5.34
N SER A 133 21.53 -1.40 -6.20
CA SER A 133 22.94 -1.21 -5.86
C SER A 133 23.20 0.00 -4.96
N VAL A 134 22.16 0.76 -4.63
CA VAL A 134 22.24 1.95 -3.79
C VAL A 134 22.63 1.56 -2.36
N SER A 135 23.62 2.26 -1.79
CA SER A 135 24.05 2.01 -0.42
C SER A 135 22.97 2.40 0.59
N TYR A 136 22.86 1.64 1.68
CA TYR A 136 21.91 1.94 2.77
C TYR A 136 22.17 3.31 3.41
N SER A 137 23.42 3.76 3.46
CA SER A 137 23.78 5.09 3.96
C SER A 137 23.20 6.20 3.07
N LEU A 138 23.22 6.02 1.75
CA LEU A 138 22.61 6.95 0.80
C LEU A 138 21.09 6.94 0.91
N LEU A 139 20.46 5.76 1.04
CA LEU A 139 19.01 5.65 1.27
C LEU A 139 18.58 6.34 2.57
N HIS A 140 19.36 6.16 3.64
CA HIS A 140 19.11 6.81 4.92
C HIS A 140 19.24 8.33 4.82
N GLY A 141 20.35 8.83 4.25
CA GLY A 141 20.56 10.25 4.00
C GLY A 141 19.47 10.88 3.14
N THR A 142 19.03 10.17 2.09
CA THR A 142 17.93 10.60 1.20
C THR A 142 16.62 10.75 1.97
N THR A 143 16.35 9.83 2.89
CA THR A 143 15.16 9.86 3.73
C THR A 143 15.16 11.08 4.65
N ILE A 144 16.27 11.37 5.31
CA ILE A 144 16.42 12.54 6.19
C ILE A 144 16.30 13.82 5.36
N ASN A 145 17.00 13.90 4.22
CA ASN A 145 16.98 15.05 3.34
C ASN A 145 15.58 15.38 2.83
N GLN A 146 14.73 14.36 2.63
CA GLN A 146 13.33 14.56 2.27
C GLN A 146 12.56 15.34 3.34
N PHE A 147 12.73 14.99 4.61
CA PHE A 147 12.05 15.69 5.71
C PHE A 147 12.64 17.06 6.01
N LEU A 148 13.97 17.20 5.91
CA LEU A 148 14.64 18.50 6.01
C LEU A 148 14.15 19.47 4.93
N ALA A 149 13.98 19.01 3.69
CA ALA A 149 13.43 19.81 2.62
C ALA A 149 11.99 20.29 2.94
N CYS A 150 11.22 19.47 3.65
CA CYS A 150 9.89 19.81 4.16
C CYS A 150 9.92 20.70 5.42
N LYS A 151 11.07 21.35 5.72
CA LYS A 151 11.29 22.26 6.86
C LYS A 151 11.16 21.60 8.24
N MET A 152 11.26 20.27 8.31
CA MET A 152 11.31 19.55 9.59
C MET A 152 12.65 19.79 10.30
N ALA A 153 12.61 19.90 11.63
CA ALA A 153 13.85 20.03 12.40
C ALA A 153 14.73 18.77 12.27
N GLY A 154 16.05 18.93 12.33
CA GLY A 154 16.98 17.83 12.03
C GLY A 154 16.82 16.61 12.96
N ASN A 155 16.60 16.84 14.25
CA ASN A 155 16.31 15.77 15.22
C ASN A 155 14.99 15.04 14.92
N GLU A 156 13.94 15.76 14.54
CA GLU A 156 12.64 15.20 14.17
C GLU A 156 12.73 14.39 12.87
N ALA A 157 13.42 14.94 11.86
CA ALA A 157 13.66 14.28 10.57
C ALA A 157 14.42 12.96 10.75
N GLN A 158 15.42 12.95 11.63
CA GLN A 158 16.18 11.75 11.97
C GLN A 158 15.29 10.71 12.66
N ALA A 159 14.57 11.10 13.72
CA ALA A 159 13.70 10.18 14.45
C ALA A 159 12.61 9.58 13.55
N LEU A 160 12.00 10.40 12.69
CA LEU A 160 11.00 9.96 11.73
C LEU A 160 11.58 9.01 10.69
N ALA A 161 12.75 9.33 10.14
CA ALA A 161 13.45 8.45 9.23
C ALA A 161 13.66 7.07 9.87
N SER A 162 14.11 7.01 11.12
CA SER A 162 14.32 5.75 11.84
C SER A 162 13.03 4.94 12.00
N GLN A 163 11.93 5.59 12.38
CA GLN A 163 10.62 4.94 12.52
C GLN A 163 10.15 4.32 11.20
N ILE A 164 10.31 5.04 10.10
CA ILE A 164 9.94 4.53 8.77
C ILE A 164 10.82 3.34 8.40
N TRP A 165 12.13 3.40 8.66
CA TRP A 165 13.03 2.26 8.44
C TRP A 165 12.58 1.01 9.20
N ILE A 166 12.25 1.13 10.48
CA ILE A 166 11.71 0.03 11.29
C ILE A 166 10.44 -0.54 10.65
N ALA A 167 9.51 0.34 10.28
CA ALA A 167 8.24 -0.08 9.72
C ALA A 167 8.40 -0.80 8.38
N VAL A 168 9.27 -0.30 7.49
CA VAL A 168 9.59 -0.97 6.22
C VAL A 168 10.16 -2.35 6.49
N ILE A 169 11.16 -2.44 7.35
CA ILE A 169 11.82 -3.71 7.73
C ILE A 169 10.79 -4.74 8.24
N ASN A 170 9.89 -4.35 9.13
CA ASN A 170 8.88 -5.25 9.70
C ASN A 170 7.86 -5.74 8.65
N ASN A 171 7.70 -5.02 7.53
CA ASN A 171 6.70 -5.29 6.50
C ASN A 171 7.30 -5.82 5.18
N LEU A 172 8.56 -6.23 5.17
CA LEU A 172 9.17 -7.01 4.09
C LEU A 172 8.79 -8.49 4.30
N ASP A 173 8.21 -9.18 3.30
CA ASP A 173 7.83 -10.59 3.52
C ASP A 173 9.05 -11.47 3.81
N LYS A 174 8.90 -12.51 4.61
CA LYS A 174 10.04 -13.33 5.06
C LYS A 174 10.59 -14.20 3.91
N THR A 175 11.59 -13.72 3.17
CA THR A 175 12.39 -14.53 2.24
C THR A 175 13.87 -14.45 2.62
N ASP A 176 14.64 -15.50 2.36
CA ASP A 176 16.08 -15.57 2.71
C ASP A 176 16.90 -14.42 2.10
N ARG A 177 16.50 -13.96 0.91
CA ARG A 177 17.05 -12.76 0.26
C ARG A 177 16.83 -11.50 1.10
N ARG A 178 15.68 -11.35 1.74
CA ARG A 178 15.36 -10.20 2.61
C ARG A 178 16.09 -10.26 3.96
N LEU A 179 16.30 -11.44 4.54
CA LEU A 179 17.19 -11.62 5.70
C LEU A 179 18.62 -11.14 5.42
N SER A 180 19.15 -11.42 4.22
CA SER A 180 20.49 -10.93 3.83
C SER A 180 20.56 -9.41 3.67
N LEU A 181 19.47 -8.78 3.22
CA LEU A 181 19.35 -7.32 3.12
C LEU A 181 19.24 -6.68 4.51
N LEU A 182 18.48 -7.29 5.43
CA LEU A 182 18.36 -6.85 6.81
C LEU A 182 19.70 -6.86 7.56
N ILE A 183 20.52 -7.89 7.37
CA ILE A 183 21.85 -7.99 7.97
C ILE A 183 22.79 -6.88 7.44
N ARG A 184 22.73 -6.53 6.14
CA ARG A 184 23.56 -5.44 5.62
C ARG A 184 23.07 -4.06 6.02
N ALA A 185 21.75 -3.88 6.13
CA ALA A 185 21.16 -2.64 6.63
C ALA A 185 21.58 -2.40 8.09
N ALA A 186 21.51 -3.46 8.92
CA ALA A 186 21.95 -3.47 10.31
C ALA A 186 23.32 -2.84 10.52
N ASP A 187 24.31 -3.25 9.73
CA ASP A 187 25.69 -2.80 9.85
C ASP A 187 25.86 -1.28 9.60
N VAL A 188 24.94 -0.67 8.84
CA VAL A 188 24.91 0.78 8.60
C VAL A 188 24.21 1.54 9.73
N PHE A 189 23.18 0.95 10.34
CA PHE A 189 22.41 1.58 11.41
C PHE A 189 23.08 1.43 12.80
N LEU A 190 23.78 0.32 13.06
CA LEU A 190 24.43 0.02 14.34
C LEU A 190 25.39 1.12 14.86
N PRO A 191 26.26 1.73 14.03
CA PRO A 191 27.19 2.78 14.50
C PRO A 191 26.52 4.13 14.77
N SER A 192 25.47 4.48 14.01
CA SER A 192 24.85 5.81 14.04
C SER A 192 23.75 5.97 15.09
N TYR A 193 23.22 4.85 15.61
CA TYR A 193 22.01 4.81 16.45
C TYR A 193 22.24 4.43 17.91
N SER A 194 23.49 4.26 18.35
CA SER A 194 23.85 3.80 19.70
C SER A 194 23.41 4.71 20.85
N LYS A 195 22.98 5.95 20.58
CA LYS A 195 22.60 6.92 21.61
C LYS A 195 21.11 7.23 21.74
N SER A 196 20.26 6.85 20.78
CA SER A 196 18.86 7.35 20.76
C SER A 196 17.78 6.33 20.37
N HIS A 197 18.11 5.16 19.82
CA HIS A 197 17.09 4.22 19.31
C HIS A 197 17.43 2.75 19.61
N GLY A 198 17.55 2.43 20.91
CA GLY A 198 17.87 1.08 21.41
C GLY A 198 17.01 -0.04 20.82
N LEU A 199 15.72 0.22 20.56
CA LEU A 199 14.79 -0.78 20.03
C LEU A 199 15.09 -1.23 18.58
N LEU A 200 15.63 -0.33 17.74
CA LEU A 200 15.98 -0.65 16.35
C LEU A 200 17.22 -1.57 16.36
N VAL A 201 18.20 -1.22 17.18
CA VAL A 201 19.43 -2.01 17.37
C VAL A 201 19.12 -3.36 18.03
N GLU A 202 18.32 -3.40 19.10
CA GLU A 202 17.92 -4.64 19.77
C GLU A 202 17.16 -5.59 18.85
N ARG A 203 16.21 -5.08 18.05
CA ARG A 203 15.48 -5.92 17.10
C ARG A 203 16.35 -6.45 15.98
N ILE A 204 17.22 -5.60 15.45
CA ILE A 204 18.19 -5.99 14.42
C ILE A 204 19.17 -7.05 14.96
N VAL A 205 19.66 -6.87 16.20
CA VAL A 205 20.52 -7.83 16.89
C VAL A 205 19.76 -9.14 17.17
N SER A 206 18.51 -9.07 17.64
CA SER A 206 17.65 -10.24 17.84
C SER A 206 17.43 -11.03 16.54
N PHE A 207 17.20 -10.37 15.41
CA PHE A 207 17.11 -11.04 14.11
C PHE A 207 18.45 -11.66 13.67
N ARG A 208 19.58 -10.96 13.90
CA ARG A 208 20.92 -11.47 13.61
C ARG A 208 21.23 -12.73 14.43
N ASP A 209 20.86 -12.72 15.71
CA ASP A 209 21.10 -13.82 16.63
C ASP A 209 20.21 -15.02 16.29
N CYS A 210 18.93 -14.81 15.94
CA CYS A 210 18.06 -15.85 15.39
C CYS A 210 18.62 -16.50 14.12
N HIS A 211 19.13 -15.71 13.17
CA HIS A 211 19.69 -16.25 11.93
C HIS A 211 21.00 -17.01 12.17
N ARG A 212 21.85 -16.56 13.11
CA ARG A 212 23.06 -17.30 13.51
C ARG A 212 22.70 -18.64 14.16
N PHE A 213 21.62 -18.69 14.94
CA PHE A 213 21.08 -19.93 15.52
C PHE A 213 20.62 -20.91 14.43
N PHE A 214 19.87 -20.44 13.43
CA PHE A 214 19.42 -21.28 12.31
C PHE A 214 20.56 -21.83 11.44
N LYS A 215 21.65 -21.07 11.24
CA LYS A 215 22.84 -21.54 10.52
C LYS A 215 23.71 -22.54 11.29
N LEU A 216 23.54 -22.67 12.60
CA LEU A 216 24.28 -23.60 13.45
C LEU A 216 23.52 -24.91 13.71
N THR A 217 22.27 -25.02 13.24
CA THR A 217 21.38 -26.18 13.48
C THR A 217 21.12 -27.01 12.22
N ILE A 218 21.80 -26.69 11.10
CA ILE A 218 21.87 -27.48 9.86
C ILE A 218 23.35 -27.82 9.63
#